data_AF-A0AAW1EZV7-F1
#
_entry.id   AF-A0AAW1EZV7-F1
#
_cell.length_a   1.000
_cell.length_b   1.000
_cell.length_c   1.000
_cell.angle_alpha   90.00
_cell.angle_beta   90.00
_cell.angle_gamma   90.00
#
_symmetry.space_group_name_H-M   'P 1'
#
loop_
_entity.id
_entity.type
_entity.pdbx_description
1 polymer ?
#
loop_
_entity_poly.entity_id
_entity_poly.type
_entity_poly.pdbx_seq_one_letter_code
_entity_poly.pdbx_strand_id
1 'polypeptide(L)'
;MSGNKKSREKDESVLRESDDFQYEEVSLTDDWSLTEGEGDLKAKMKATRDRAEAASPRPNATSITRQPQAVDDFLRNFLFQMGMMETLDCFQTEWAEMTQKGPVDTERVGVVPDVYVQNQGLENELRDAQREGEEYRLAASAGGETLARVQKDRDFHRMQHTRVVQEKNRIIEDMRKLKLQCDHYEPEAKRMSEKYQAVLKQTMLVTLERNKALGQVNSQAAQQHTAFCGNAGEEGAVNRTGEPRVKGTTHPVIQPRPPTSAHSPSRQSD
;
A
#
# COMPACT_ATOMS: atom_id res chain seq x y z
N MET A 1 53.26 20.56 -2.58
CA MET A 1 52.42 19.64 -1.79
C MET A 1 51.09 19.52 -2.50
N SER A 2 50.94 18.46 -3.31
CA SER A 2 49.78 18.21 -4.14
C SER A 2 49.30 16.81 -3.78
N GLY A 3 48.14 16.73 -3.14
CA GLY A 3 47.60 15.47 -2.64
C GLY A 3 46.17 15.65 -2.16
N ASN A 4 45.29 14.80 -2.67
CA ASN A 4 43.92 14.55 -2.22
C ASN A 4 42.84 15.59 -2.55
N LYS A 5 42.43 15.61 -3.82
CA LYS A 5 41.04 15.93 -4.22
C LYS A 5 40.32 14.78 -4.95
N LYS A 6 40.96 13.63 -5.18
CA LYS A 6 40.43 12.56 -6.05
C LYS A 6 39.72 11.40 -5.33
N SER A 7 39.55 11.48 -4.02
CA SER A 7 38.96 10.39 -3.21
C SER A 7 37.52 10.64 -2.74
N ARG A 8 36.89 11.77 -3.12
CA ARG A 8 35.53 12.13 -2.66
C ARG A 8 34.50 12.33 -3.77
N GLU A 9 34.73 11.73 -4.92
CA GLU A 9 33.76 11.67 -6.03
C GLU A 9 33.43 10.23 -6.46
N LYS A 10 34.02 9.22 -5.81
CA LYS A 10 33.85 7.81 -6.21
C LYS A 10 32.79 7.04 -5.42
N ASP A 11 32.28 7.61 -4.33
CA ASP A 11 31.26 6.97 -3.48
C ASP A 11 29.82 7.40 -3.79
N GLU A 12 29.61 8.37 -4.70
CA GLU A 12 28.27 8.83 -5.08
C GLU A 12 27.76 8.23 -6.40
N SER A 13 28.57 7.41 -7.08
CA SER A 13 28.24 6.86 -8.40
C SER A 13 27.70 5.42 -8.38
N VAL A 14 27.41 4.83 -7.21
CA VAL A 14 26.99 3.42 -7.10
C VAL A 14 25.48 3.23 -6.81
N LEU A 15 24.70 4.31 -6.61
CA LEU A 15 23.24 4.21 -6.44
C LEU A 15 22.45 4.64 -7.68
N ARG A 16 22.93 4.24 -8.85
CA ARG A 16 22.18 4.36 -10.10
C ARG A 16 22.35 3.12 -10.96
N GLU A 17 22.14 1.95 -10.36
CA GLU A 17 21.73 0.79 -11.16
C GLU A 17 20.27 1.05 -11.54
N SER A 18 20.12 1.49 -12.79
CA SER A 18 18.86 1.75 -13.45
C SER A 18 18.03 0.48 -13.47
N ASP A 19 17.12 0.36 -12.50
CA ASP A 19 16.15 -0.71 -12.45
C ASP A 19 15.02 -0.36 -13.43
N ASP A 20 15.18 -0.81 -14.67
CA ASP A 20 14.19 -0.70 -15.75
C ASP A 20 13.02 -1.67 -15.52
N PHE A 21 12.54 -1.77 -14.27
CA PHE A 21 11.39 -2.59 -13.92
C PHE A 21 10.13 -1.81 -14.24
N GLN A 22 9.53 -2.19 -15.36
CA GLN A 22 8.19 -1.80 -15.73
C GLN A 22 7.25 -2.24 -14.60
N TYR A 23 6.77 -1.27 -13.83
CA TYR A 23 5.72 -1.49 -12.84
C TYR A 23 4.51 -2.00 -13.61
N GLU A 24 4.23 -3.29 -13.48
CA GLU A 24 2.98 -3.85 -13.95
C GLU A 24 1.91 -3.20 -13.09
N GLU A 25 1.19 -2.24 -13.68
CA GLU A 25 0.03 -1.59 -13.09
C GLU A 25 -1.00 -2.69 -12.88
N VAL A 26 -0.90 -3.37 -11.73
CA VAL A 26 -1.96 -4.24 -11.24
C VAL A 26 -3.12 -3.28 -11.03
N SER A 27 -4.05 -3.26 -11.99
CA SER A 27 -5.34 -2.63 -11.80
C SER A 27 -5.85 -3.18 -10.48
N LEU A 28 -5.86 -2.34 -9.45
CA LEU A 28 -6.57 -2.61 -8.22
C LEU A 28 -8.02 -2.70 -8.66
N THR A 29 -8.44 -3.89 -9.08
CA THR A 29 -9.85 -4.24 -9.20
C THR A 29 -10.38 -4.16 -7.79
N ASP A 30 -10.86 -2.95 -7.48
CA ASP A 30 -12.00 -2.66 -6.63
C ASP A 30 -11.91 -3.30 -5.23
N ASP A 31 -11.00 -2.79 -4.38
CA ASP A 31 -11.28 -2.65 -2.92
C ASP A 31 -10.22 -1.88 -2.10
N TRP A 32 -9.11 -1.44 -2.71
CA TRP A 32 -8.17 -0.53 -2.04
C TRP A 32 -8.19 0.81 -2.76
N SER A 33 -9.25 1.58 -2.51
CA SER A 33 -9.43 2.95 -2.98
C SER A 33 -8.23 3.81 -2.56
N LEU A 34 -7.23 3.91 -3.43
CA LEU A 34 -6.24 5.00 -3.43
C LEU A 34 -6.77 6.22 -4.19
N THR A 35 -8.09 6.42 -4.17
CA THR A 35 -8.80 7.46 -4.93
C THR A 35 -8.81 8.82 -4.21
N GLU A 36 -8.30 8.90 -2.97
CA GLU A 36 -8.40 10.09 -2.13
C GLU A 36 -7.20 11.07 -2.27
N GLY A 37 -6.17 10.73 -3.06
CA GLY A 37 -4.92 11.51 -3.11
C GLY A 37 -4.53 12.11 -4.48
N GLU A 38 -5.04 11.58 -5.59
CA GLU A 38 -4.61 12.01 -6.93
C GLU A 38 -5.17 13.39 -7.31
N GLY A 39 -6.41 13.68 -6.89
CA GLY A 39 -7.00 15.01 -6.99
C GLY A 39 -6.25 16.05 -6.16
N ASP A 40 -5.73 15.65 -4.99
CA ASP A 40 -5.00 16.53 -4.07
C ASP A 40 -3.60 16.87 -4.59
N LEU A 41 -2.87 15.90 -5.16
CA LEU A 41 -1.54 16.17 -5.72
C LEU A 41 -1.60 17.11 -6.94
N LYS A 42 -2.57 16.88 -7.84
CA LYS A 42 -2.76 17.73 -9.03
C LYS A 42 -3.25 19.13 -8.64
N ALA A 43 -4.13 19.23 -7.64
CA ALA A 43 -4.55 20.51 -7.08
C ALA A 43 -3.39 21.26 -6.41
N LYS A 44 -2.54 20.57 -5.64
CA LYS A 44 -1.33 21.14 -5.03
C LYS A 44 -0.31 21.63 -6.06
N MET A 45 -0.05 20.86 -7.12
CA MET A 45 0.83 21.27 -8.22
C MET A 45 0.28 22.47 -9.00
N LYS A 46 -1.04 22.54 -9.20
CA LYS A 46 -1.68 23.71 -9.80
C LYS A 46 -1.59 24.92 -8.88
N ALA A 47 -1.85 24.75 -7.58
CA ALA A 47 -1.76 25.82 -6.60
C ALA A 47 -0.33 26.37 -6.45
N THR A 48 0.70 25.51 -6.50
CA THR A 48 2.10 25.97 -6.46
C THR A 48 2.50 26.70 -7.74
N ARG A 49 2.02 26.26 -8.91
CA ARG A 49 2.23 26.96 -10.18
C ARG A 49 1.54 28.32 -10.19
N ASP A 50 0.27 28.37 -9.80
CA ASP A 50 -0.52 29.60 -9.73
C ASP A 50 0.08 30.59 -8.71
N ARG A 51 0.65 30.09 -7.59
CA ARG A 51 1.37 30.89 -6.59
C ARG A 51 2.72 31.41 -7.12
N ALA A 52 3.46 30.60 -7.88
CA ALA A 52 4.72 31.00 -8.50
C ALA A 52 4.50 32.04 -9.64
N GLU A 53 3.40 31.91 -10.38
CA GLU A 53 3.01 32.88 -11.41
C GLU A 53 2.53 34.21 -10.78
N ALA A 54 1.80 34.14 -9.66
CA ALA A 54 1.40 35.32 -8.89
C ALA A 54 2.57 36.00 -8.14
N ALA A 55 3.66 35.26 -7.88
CA ALA A 55 4.88 35.78 -7.27
C ALA A 55 5.91 36.30 -8.30
N SER A 56 5.59 36.26 -9.60
CA SER A 56 6.44 36.87 -10.62
C SER A 56 6.51 38.39 -10.39
N PRO A 57 7.70 38.99 -10.23
CA PRO A 57 7.83 40.41 -9.94
C PRO A 57 7.29 41.22 -11.12
N ARG A 58 6.14 41.87 -10.93
CA ARG A 58 5.72 42.97 -11.81
C ARG A 58 6.85 44.01 -11.82
N PRO A 59 7.33 44.46 -12.99
CA PRO A 59 8.37 45.46 -13.08
C PRO A 59 7.76 46.85 -12.85
N ASN A 60 7.15 47.06 -11.68
CA ASN A 60 6.89 48.39 -11.16
C ASN A 60 7.81 48.56 -9.96
N ALA A 61 9.11 48.55 -10.25
CA ALA A 61 10.06 49.29 -9.44
C ALA A 61 9.67 50.76 -9.57
N THR A 62 8.73 51.19 -8.72
CA THR A 62 8.57 52.60 -8.43
C THR A 62 9.91 53.00 -7.83
N SER A 63 10.78 53.57 -8.65
CA SER A 63 11.96 54.26 -8.19
C SER A 63 11.46 55.36 -7.26
N ILE A 64 11.44 55.06 -5.96
CA ILE A 64 11.19 56.04 -4.91
C ILE A 64 12.39 56.97 -5.01
N THR A 65 12.23 58.06 -5.75
CA THR A 65 13.09 59.23 -5.59
C THR A 65 12.89 59.68 -4.15
N ARG A 66 13.78 59.22 -3.26
CA ARG A 66 13.78 59.56 -1.84
C ARG A 66 14.02 61.06 -1.75
N GLN A 67 12.94 61.83 -1.63
CA GLN A 67 13.08 63.22 -1.24
C GLN A 67 13.79 63.26 0.12
N PRO A 68 14.74 64.18 0.32
CA PRO A 68 15.44 64.24 1.59
C PRO A 68 14.46 64.57 2.71
N GLN A 69 14.38 63.72 3.73
CA GLN A 69 13.50 63.97 4.88
C GLN A 69 13.97 65.23 5.61
N ALA A 70 13.01 66.10 5.95
CA ALA A 70 13.25 67.20 6.87
C ALA A 70 13.61 66.65 8.27
N VAL A 71 14.49 67.34 8.98
CA VAL A 71 14.99 66.88 10.29
C VAL A 71 13.88 66.67 11.32
N ASP A 72 12.80 67.46 11.27
CA ASP A 72 11.67 67.31 12.18
C ASP A 72 10.87 66.02 11.94
N ASP A 73 10.66 65.63 10.68
CA ASP A 73 10.02 64.35 10.35
C ASP A 73 10.88 63.14 10.75
N PHE A 74 12.20 63.23 10.59
CA PHE A 74 13.11 62.20 11.07
C PHE A 74 13.07 62.06 12.59
N LEU A 75 13.09 63.18 13.34
CA LEU A 75 13.02 63.12 14.80
C LEU A 75 11.70 62.53 15.29
N ARG A 76 10.57 62.85 14.64
CA ARG A 76 9.27 62.21 14.95
C ARG A 76 9.32 60.71 14.71
N ASN A 77 9.81 60.29 13.55
CA ASN A 77 9.94 58.88 13.20
C ASN A 77 10.92 58.15 14.12
N PHE A 78 12.03 58.77 14.48
CA PHE A 78 13.03 58.22 15.40
C PHE A 78 12.45 58.01 16.81
N LEU A 79 11.83 59.04 17.39
CA LEU A 79 11.23 58.96 18.72
C LEU A 79 10.10 57.93 18.75
N PHE A 80 9.29 57.85 17.68
CA PHE A 80 8.28 56.81 17.54
C PHE A 80 8.89 55.41 17.45
N GLN A 81 9.91 55.22 16.59
CA GLN A 81 10.55 53.93 16.36
C GLN A 81 11.28 53.42 17.62
N MET A 82 11.83 54.32 18.42
CA MET A 82 12.49 54.03 19.69
C MET A 82 11.51 53.92 20.87
N GLY A 83 10.20 54.10 20.66
CA GLY A 83 9.17 53.98 21.69
C GLY A 83 9.13 55.12 22.71
N MET A 84 9.74 56.27 22.40
CA MET A 84 9.82 57.45 23.27
C MET A 84 8.57 58.35 23.12
N MET A 85 7.40 57.78 23.44
CA MET A 85 6.09 58.41 23.14
C MET A 85 5.85 59.72 23.90
N GLU A 86 6.26 59.83 25.17
CA GLU A 86 6.09 61.07 25.95
C GLU A 86 6.99 62.20 25.41
N THR A 87 8.23 61.88 25.04
CA THR A 87 9.16 62.83 24.41
C THR A 87 8.66 63.27 23.04
N LEU A 88 8.04 62.35 22.28
CA LEU A 88 7.42 62.65 21.00
C LEU A 88 6.26 63.64 21.16
N ASP A 89 5.42 63.45 22.17
CA ASP A 89 4.25 64.32 22.42
C ASP A 89 4.65 65.73 22.87
N CYS A 90 5.65 65.83 23.76
CA CYS A 90 6.27 67.11 24.13
C CYS A 90 6.87 67.80 22.90
N PHE A 91 7.66 67.08 22.09
CA PHE A 91 8.27 67.61 20.87
C PHE A 91 7.23 68.12 19.87
N GLN A 92 6.15 67.37 19.64
CA GLN A 92 5.08 67.78 18.72
C GLN A 92 4.36 69.04 19.20
N THR A 93 4.09 69.13 20.51
CA THR A 93 3.41 70.27 21.12
C THR A 93 4.27 71.54 21.03
N GLU A 94 5.55 71.45 21.42
CA GLU A 94 6.51 72.55 21.34
C GLU A 94 6.75 72.99 19.89
N TRP A 95 6.88 72.03 18.96
CA TRP A 95 7.07 72.31 17.54
C TRP A 95 5.86 73.03 16.91
N ALA A 96 4.64 72.63 17.28
CA ALA A 96 3.42 73.27 16.82
C ALA A 96 3.29 74.71 17.36
N GLU A 97 3.60 74.90 18.64
CA GLU A 97 3.62 76.22 19.29
C GLU A 97 4.66 77.15 18.65
N MET A 98 5.84 76.61 18.34
CA MET A 98 6.95 77.35 17.72
C MET A 98 6.65 77.75 16.28
N THR A 99 5.95 76.90 15.53
CA THR A 99 5.49 77.19 14.15
C THR A 99 4.40 78.28 14.13
N GLN A 100 3.59 78.40 15.18
CA GLN A 100 2.47 79.35 15.26
C GLN A 100 2.89 80.78 15.68
N LYS A 101 4.00 80.94 16.41
CA LYS A 101 4.39 82.21 17.06
C LYS A 101 5.35 83.13 16.28
N GLY A 102 5.89 82.73 15.12
CA GLY A 102 6.80 83.58 14.33
C GLY A 102 7.63 82.78 13.30
N PRO A 103 8.43 83.43 12.43
CA PRO A 103 9.01 82.80 11.25
C PRO A 103 10.15 81.89 11.68
N VAL A 104 9.83 80.64 12.00
CA VAL A 104 10.84 79.59 11.99
C VAL A 104 11.30 79.50 10.56
N ASP A 105 12.57 79.82 10.33
CA ASP A 105 13.24 79.58 9.07
C ASP A 105 13.35 78.06 8.89
N THR A 106 12.27 77.46 8.38
CA THR A 106 12.17 76.03 8.11
C THR A 106 13.18 75.60 7.04
N GLU A 107 13.77 76.54 6.29
CA GLU A 107 14.89 76.27 5.39
C GLU A 107 16.24 76.11 6.12
N ARG A 108 16.37 76.64 7.36
CA ARG A 108 17.53 76.40 8.23
C ARG A 108 17.49 75.07 8.97
N VAL A 109 16.30 74.47 9.10
CA VAL A 109 16.14 73.10 9.58
C VAL A 109 16.65 72.21 8.46
N GLY A 110 17.94 71.87 8.54
CA GLY A 110 18.63 71.16 7.48
C GLY A 110 17.96 69.84 7.10
N VAL A 111 18.42 69.29 6.00
CA VAL A 111 18.07 67.95 5.54
C VAL A 111 18.83 66.92 6.37
N VAL A 112 18.16 65.81 6.71
CA VAL A 112 18.81 64.68 7.38
C VAL A 112 19.94 64.13 6.50
N PRO A 113 21.17 63.95 7.03
CA PRO A 113 22.26 63.38 6.25
C PRO A 113 21.87 62.01 5.68
N ASP A 114 22.07 61.85 4.37
CA ASP A 114 21.65 60.67 3.60
C ASP A 114 22.18 59.35 4.17
N VAL A 115 23.34 59.37 4.85
CA VAL A 115 23.96 58.20 5.50
C VAL A 115 23.03 57.51 6.51
N TYR A 116 22.23 58.24 7.28
CA TYR A 116 21.30 57.63 8.25
C TYR A 116 20.11 56.95 7.57
N VAL A 117 19.58 57.58 6.52
CA VAL A 117 18.49 57.03 5.70
C VAL A 117 18.96 55.81 4.90
N GLN A 118 20.22 55.81 4.46
CA GLN A 118 20.86 54.66 3.83
C GLN A 118 21.06 53.51 4.84
N ASN A 119 21.60 53.78 6.04
CA ASN A 119 21.77 52.76 7.08
C ASN A 119 20.45 52.12 7.49
N GLN A 120 19.40 52.91 7.70
CA GLN A 120 18.07 52.38 8.00
C GLN A 120 17.51 51.54 6.85
N GLY A 121 17.80 51.91 5.59
CA GLY A 121 17.48 51.10 4.42
C GLY A 121 18.20 49.74 4.45
N LEU A 122 19.51 49.77 4.69
CA LEU A 122 20.34 48.57 4.77
C LEU A 122 19.94 47.65 5.95
N GLU A 123 19.57 48.21 7.10
CA GLU A 123 19.06 47.44 8.24
C GLU A 123 17.75 46.73 7.92
N ASN A 124 16.84 47.40 7.20
CA ASN A 124 15.60 46.80 6.74
C ASN A 124 15.87 45.68 5.71
N GLU A 125 16.74 45.92 4.73
CA GLU A 125 17.15 44.91 3.75
C GLU A 125 17.80 43.70 4.43
N LEU A 126 18.66 43.93 5.42
CA LEU A 126 19.29 42.85 6.19
C LEU A 126 18.24 42.03 6.94
N ARG A 127 17.30 42.71 7.62
CA ARG A 127 16.20 42.03 8.34
C ARG A 127 15.33 41.22 7.39
N ASP A 128 15.04 41.76 6.21
CA ASP A 128 14.21 41.10 5.21
C ASP A 128 14.94 39.88 4.62
N ALA A 129 16.22 40.01 4.28
CA ALA A 129 17.05 38.90 3.82
C ALA A 129 17.21 37.80 4.89
N GLN A 130 17.34 38.17 6.16
CA GLN A 130 17.37 37.22 7.27
C GLN A 130 16.06 36.45 7.39
N ARG A 131 14.92 37.15 7.34
CA ARG A 131 13.59 36.52 7.38
C ARG A 131 13.42 35.54 6.21
N GLU A 132 13.77 35.95 4.99
CA GLU A 132 13.67 35.11 3.81
C GLU A 132 14.58 33.86 3.92
N GLY A 133 15.80 34.04 4.43
CA GLY A 133 16.72 32.93 4.72
C GLY A 133 16.16 31.92 5.72
N GLU A 134 15.49 32.40 6.77
CA GLU A 134 14.82 31.54 7.75
C GLU A 134 13.61 30.80 7.15
N GLU A 135 12.82 31.47 6.32
CA GLU A 135 11.71 30.86 5.59
C GLU A 135 12.20 29.74 4.66
N TYR A 136 13.27 29.97 3.89
CA TYR A 136 13.87 28.93 3.05
C TYR A 136 14.43 27.78 3.87
N ARG A 137 15.07 28.06 5.01
CA ARG A 137 15.58 27.02 5.91
C ARG A 137 14.46 26.12 6.42
N LEU A 138 13.33 26.71 6.84
CA LEU A 138 12.15 25.96 7.28
C LEU A 138 11.54 25.14 6.15
N ALA A 139 11.38 25.75 4.97
CA ALA A 139 10.86 25.05 3.79
C ALA A 139 11.75 23.89 3.36
N ALA A 140 13.07 24.07 3.39
CA ALA A 140 14.04 23.02 3.08
C ALA A 140 13.99 21.87 4.11
N SER A 141 13.84 22.18 5.40
CA SER A 141 13.67 21.16 6.45
C SER A 141 12.40 20.36 6.24
N ALA A 142 11.25 21.02 6.04
CA ALA A 142 9.97 20.36 5.79
C ALA A 142 9.98 19.52 4.49
N GLY A 143 10.64 20.01 3.45
CA GLY A 143 10.89 19.28 2.22
C GLY A 143 11.75 18.03 2.45
N GLY A 144 12.83 18.16 3.22
CA GLY A 144 13.72 17.06 3.60
C GLY A 144 12.99 15.95 4.38
N GLU A 145 12.14 16.32 5.34
CA GLU A 145 11.32 15.37 6.08
C GLU A 145 10.32 14.62 5.18
N THR A 146 9.69 15.34 4.24
CA THR A 146 8.75 14.75 3.29
C THR A 146 9.46 13.79 2.34
N LEU A 147 10.64 14.17 1.86
CA LEU A 147 11.47 13.31 1.02
C LEU A 147 11.86 12.02 1.77
N ALA A 148 12.27 12.12 3.03
CA ALA A 148 12.60 10.95 3.84
C ALA A 148 11.41 9.99 4.02
N ARG A 149 10.20 10.53 4.23
CA ARG A 149 8.96 9.72 4.28
C ARG A 149 8.71 8.98 2.96
N VAL A 150 8.74 9.70 1.84
CA VAL A 150 8.50 9.12 0.51
C VAL A 150 9.56 8.06 0.14
N GLN A 151 10.83 8.28 0.51
CA GLN A 151 11.88 7.29 0.29
C GLN A 151 11.62 6.01 1.08
N LYS A 152 11.23 6.11 2.35
CA LYS A 152 10.87 4.95 3.17
C LYS A 152 9.70 4.18 2.56
N ASP A 153 8.67 4.87 2.10
CA ASP A 153 7.49 4.24 1.47
C ASP A 153 7.89 3.53 0.17
N ARG A 154 8.67 4.19 -0.70
CA ARG A 154 9.22 3.59 -1.92
C ARG A 154 10.02 2.32 -1.62
N ASP A 155 10.90 2.37 -0.61
CA ASP A 155 11.77 1.24 -0.24
C ASP A 155 10.94 0.10 0.36
N PHE A 156 9.91 0.42 1.14
CA PHE A 156 8.93 -0.56 1.61
C PHE A 156 8.22 -1.24 0.45
N HIS A 157 7.66 -0.50 -0.52
CA HIS A 157 7.00 -1.06 -1.68
C HIS A 157 7.94 -1.96 -2.51
N ARG A 158 9.18 -1.53 -2.72
CA ARG A 158 10.20 -2.32 -3.42
C ARG A 158 10.49 -3.64 -2.69
N MET A 159 10.62 -3.60 -1.37
CA MET A 159 10.81 -4.79 -0.55
C MET A 159 9.60 -5.72 -0.62
N GLN A 160 8.38 -5.19 -0.49
CA GLN A 160 7.16 -5.99 -0.55
C GLN A 160 6.98 -6.65 -1.91
N HIS A 161 7.18 -5.91 -3.01
CA HIS A 161 7.10 -6.47 -4.35
C HIS A 161 8.09 -7.63 -4.53
N THR A 162 9.35 -7.43 -4.10
CA THR A 162 10.38 -8.50 -4.15
C THR A 162 9.94 -9.74 -3.39
N ARG A 163 9.38 -9.57 -2.19
CA ARG A 163 8.85 -10.67 -1.38
C ARG A 163 7.68 -11.38 -2.07
N VAL A 164 6.71 -10.64 -2.61
CA VAL A 164 5.55 -11.21 -3.31
C VAL A 164 6.01 -11.99 -4.54
N VAL A 165 6.99 -11.51 -5.29
CA VAL A 165 7.56 -12.23 -6.45
C VAL A 165 8.21 -13.54 -6.01
N GLN A 166 8.95 -13.55 -4.89
CA GLN A 166 9.53 -14.78 -4.35
C GLN A 166 8.45 -15.78 -3.92
N GLU A 167 7.42 -15.34 -3.19
CA GLU A 167 6.31 -16.18 -2.77
C GLU A 167 5.52 -16.73 -3.97
N LYS A 168 5.24 -15.89 -4.98
CA LYS A 168 4.63 -16.29 -6.25
C LYS A 168 5.43 -17.41 -6.91
N ASN A 169 6.76 -17.23 -7.03
CA ASN A 169 7.62 -18.22 -7.68
C ASN A 169 7.64 -19.56 -6.91
N ARG A 170 7.67 -19.51 -5.57
CA ARG A 170 7.55 -20.71 -4.74
C ARG A 170 6.25 -21.47 -5.00
N ILE A 171 5.12 -20.77 -5.03
CA ILE A 171 3.81 -21.37 -5.30
C ILE A 171 3.75 -21.97 -6.71
N ILE A 172 4.34 -21.29 -7.70
CA ILE A 172 4.43 -21.80 -9.07
C ILE A 172 5.20 -23.13 -9.11
N GLU A 173 6.32 -23.23 -8.38
CA GLU A 173 7.09 -24.48 -8.28
C GLU A 173 6.29 -25.60 -7.62
N ASP A 174 5.62 -25.32 -6.50
CA ASP A 174 4.76 -26.28 -5.82
C ASP A 174 3.62 -26.76 -6.73
N MET A 175 2.99 -25.85 -7.47
CA MET A 175 1.94 -26.18 -8.43
C MET A 175 2.46 -27.09 -9.56
N ARG A 176 3.68 -26.85 -10.07
CA ARG A 176 4.31 -27.73 -11.08
C ARG A 176 4.57 -29.11 -10.51
N LYS A 177 5.09 -29.21 -9.28
CA LYS A 177 5.33 -30.49 -8.61
C LYS A 177 4.04 -31.27 -8.39
N LEU A 178 2.97 -30.59 -7.98
CA LEU A 178 1.67 -31.21 -7.78
C LEU A 178 1.08 -31.71 -9.10
N LYS A 179 1.16 -30.92 -10.17
CA LYS A 179 0.74 -31.35 -11.52
C LYS A 179 1.48 -32.61 -11.95
N LEU A 180 2.80 -32.64 -11.80
CA LEU A 180 3.60 -33.82 -12.12
C LEU A 180 3.16 -35.07 -11.34
N GLN A 181 2.80 -34.91 -10.06
CA GLN A 181 2.26 -36.02 -9.26
C GLN A 181 0.88 -36.48 -9.76
N CYS A 182 -0.01 -35.55 -10.10
CA CYS A 182 -1.31 -35.88 -10.69
C CYS A 182 -1.14 -36.65 -12.01
N ASP A 183 -0.26 -36.20 -12.89
CA ASP A 183 0.04 -36.86 -14.17
C ASP A 183 0.60 -38.28 -13.95
N HIS A 184 1.39 -38.49 -12.89
CA HIS A 184 1.87 -39.82 -12.51
C HIS A 184 0.75 -40.74 -11.99
N TYR A 185 -0.18 -40.23 -11.18
CA TYR A 185 -1.25 -41.03 -10.60
C TYR A 185 -2.41 -41.31 -11.57
N GLU A 186 -2.62 -40.47 -12.58
CA GLU A 186 -3.64 -40.65 -13.62
C GLU A 186 -3.62 -42.05 -14.28
N PRO A 187 -2.49 -42.56 -14.80
CA PRO A 187 -2.43 -43.89 -15.41
C PRO A 187 -2.67 -45.01 -14.38
N GLU A 188 -2.23 -44.85 -13.13
CA GLU A 188 -2.48 -45.84 -12.08
C GLU A 188 -3.96 -45.97 -11.75
N ALA A 189 -4.66 -44.84 -11.66
CA ALA A 189 -6.11 -44.78 -11.46
C ALA A 189 -6.86 -45.39 -12.66
N LYS A 190 -6.46 -45.06 -13.89
CA LYS A 190 -7.04 -45.63 -15.11
C LYS A 190 -6.89 -47.15 -15.14
N ARG A 191 -5.68 -47.66 -14.88
CA ARG A 191 -5.39 -49.10 -14.83
C ARG A 191 -6.23 -49.81 -13.77
N MET A 192 -6.45 -49.20 -12.61
CA MET A 192 -7.29 -49.77 -11.55
C MET A 192 -8.77 -49.83 -11.95
N SER A 193 -9.27 -48.80 -12.63
CA SER A 193 -10.63 -48.78 -13.20
C SER A 193 -10.83 -49.88 -14.25
N GLU A 194 -9.87 -50.04 -15.17
CA GLU A 194 -9.90 -51.10 -16.18
C GLU A 194 -9.93 -52.50 -15.54
N LYS A 195 -9.13 -52.73 -14.50
CA LYS A 195 -9.14 -53.98 -13.73
C LYS A 195 -10.49 -54.23 -13.06
N TYR A 196 -11.07 -53.21 -12.44
CA TYR A 196 -12.38 -53.31 -11.82
C TYR A 196 -13.46 -53.69 -12.85
N GLN A 197 -13.47 -53.04 -14.02
CA GLN A 197 -14.40 -53.38 -15.09
C GLN A 197 -14.21 -54.81 -15.62
N ALA A 198 -12.96 -55.28 -15.73
CA ALA A 198 -12.67 -56.65 -16.16
C ALA A 198 -13.21 -57.67 -15.14
N VAL A 199 -12.96 -57.47 -13.85
CA VAL A 199 -13.48 -58.32 -12.77
C VAL A 199 -15.01 -58.31 -12.74
N LEU A 200 -15.63 -57.15 -12.96
CA LEU A 200 -17.09 -57.04 -13.01
C LEU A 200 -17.67 -57.86 -14.16
N LYS A 201 -17.08 -57.77 -15.36
CA LYS A 201 -17.49 -58.57 -16.53
C LYS A 201 -17.31 -60.07 -16.28
N GLN A 202 -16.17 -60.47 -15.71
CA GLN A 202 -15.91 -61.88 -15.39
C GLN A 202 -16.88 -62.42 -14.35
N THR A 203 -17.13 -61.66 -13.29
CA THR A 203 -18.12 -62.01 -12.25
C THR A 203 -19.49 -62.25 -12.88
N MET A 204 -19.92 -61.36 -13.78
CA MET A 204 -21.20 -61.49 -14.49
C MET A 204 -21.26 -62.77 -15.34
N LEU A 205 -20.20 -63.12 -16.07
CA LEU A 205 -20.13 -64.36 -16.84
C LEU A 205 -20.22 -65.60 -15.94
N VAL A 206 -19.44 -65.62 -14.85
CA VAL A 206 -19.46 -66.73 -13.87
C VAL A 206 -20.84 -66.87 -13.23
N THR A 207 -21.50 -65.77 -12.90
CA THR A 207 -22.88 -65.81 -12.38
C THR A 207 -23.86 -66.40 -13.41
N LEU A 208 -23.74 -66.04 -14.69
CA LEU A 208 -24.59 -66.60 -15.76
C LEU A 208 -24.33 -68.10 -15.96
N GLU A 209 -23.08 -68.55 -16.00
CA GLU A 209 -22.72 -69.96 -16.10
C GLU A 209 -23.23 -70.77 -14.90
N ARG A 210 -23.07 -70.24 -13.69
CA ARG A 210 -23.63 -70.82 -12.47
C ARG A 210 -25.14 -70.95 -12.56
N ASN A 211 -25.84 -69.90 -13.00
CA ASN A 211 -27.29 -69.92 -13.14
C ASN A 211 -27.76 -70.94 -14.18
N LYS A 212 -27.02 -71.07 -15.30
CA LYS A 212 -27.30 -72.09 -16.33
C LYS A 212 -27.12 -73.50 -15.77
N ALA A 213 -26.03 -73.77 -15.05
CA ALA A 213 -25.79 -75.06 -14.42
C ALA A 213 -26.85 -75.39 -13.36
N LEU A 214 -27.22 -74.43 -12.50
CA LEU A 214 -28.31 -74.58 -11.53
C LEU A 214 -29.65 -74.86 -12.21
N GLY A 215 -29.95 -74.17 -13.31
CA GLY A 215 -31.16 -74.43 -14.11
C GLY A 215 -31.18 -75.85 -14.68
N GLN A 216 -30.04 -76.37 -15.14
CA GLN A 216 -29.92 -77.75 -15.62
C GLN A 216 -30.12 -78.77 -14.49
N VAL A 217 -29.46 -78.57 -13.33
CA VAL A 217 -29.62 -79.43 -12.15
C VAL A 217 -31.06 -79.43 -11.67
N ASN A 218 -31.71 -78.27 -11.57
CA ASN A 218 -33.12 -78.18 -11.18
C ASN A 218 -34.05 -78.89 -12.18
N SER A 219 -33.76 -78.79 -13.48
CA SER A 219 -34.53 -79.49 -14.53
C SER A 219 -34.36 -81.00 -14.45
N GLN A 220 -33.13 -81.49 -14.22
CA GLN A 220 -32.84 -82.91 -14.02
C GLN A 220 -33.43 -83.43 -12.71
N ALA A 221 -33.37 -82.66 -11.63
CA ALA A 221 -34.01 -82.99 -10.37
C ALA A 221 -35.53 -83.08 -10.51
N ALA A 222 -36.17 -82.15 -11.25
CA ALA A 222 -37.59 -82.22 -11.56
C ALA A 222 -37.94 -83.48 -12.38
N GLN A 223 -37.12 -83.85 -13.37
CA GLN A 223 -37.30 -85.08 -14.15
C GLN A 223 -37.14 -86.35 -13.30
N GLN A 224 -36.18 -86.38 -12.37
CA GLN A 224 -36.00 -87.48 -11.43
C GLN A 224 -37.14 -87.55 -10.40
N HIS A 225 -37.64 -86.41 -9.94
CA HIS A 225 -38.79 -86.34 -9.03
C HIS A 225 -40.09 -86.80 -9.72
N THR A 226 -40.24 -86.54 -11.03
CA THR A 226 -41.36 -87.07 -11.83
C THR A 226 -41.19 -88.56 -12.19
N ALA A 227 -39.96 -89.08 -12.24
CA ALA A 227 -39.68 -90.49 -12.52
C ALA A 227 -39.71 -91.39 -11.26
N PHE A 228 -39.57 -90.82 -10.06
CA PHE A 228 -39.58 -91.55 -8.79
C PHE A 228 -40.96 -91.58 -8.09
N CYS A 229 -41.90 -90.71 -8.45
CA CYS A 229 -43.24 -90.71 -7.87
C CYS A 229 -44.30 -91.26 -8.83
N GLY A 230 -44.46 -92.58 -8.82
CA GLY A 230 -45.74 -93.25 -9.02
C GLY A 230 -46.27 -93.77 -7.68
N ASN A 231 -47.39 -93.20 -7.22
CA ASN A 231 -48.24 -93.54 -6.06
C ASN A 231 -47.71 -93.32 -4.62
N ALA A 232 -48.29 -92.36 -3.88
CA ALA A 232 -49.48 -92.54 -3.01
C ALA A 232 -49.63 -91.40 -1.97
N GLY A 233 -50.88 -90.89 -1.81
CA GLY A 233 -51.55 -90.64 -0.53
C GLY A 233 -51.07 -89.59 0.50
N GLU A 234 -51.96 -88.60 0.70
CA GLU A 234 -52.39 -87.94 1.96
C GLU A 234 -51.51 -87.02 2.84
N GLU A 235 -52.14 -85.86 3.12
CA GLU A 235 -52.14 -84.90 4.23
C GLU A 235 -50.92 -84.63 5.14
N GLY A 236 -50.74 -83.34 5.46
CA GLY A 236 -50.04 -82.88 6.67
C GLY A 236 -49.48 -81.47 6.59
N ALA A 237 -50.23 -80.48 7.08
CA ALA A 237 -49.77 -79.12 7.31
C ALA A 237 -48.63 -79.06 8.34
N VAL A 238 -47.69 -78.10 8.21
CA VAL A 238 -47.13 -77.28 9.31
C VAL A 238 -46.21 -76.19 8.74
N ASN A 239 -46.56 -74.94 9.05
CA ASN A 239 -45.74 -73.73 8.91
C ASN A 239 -44.40 -73.85 9.65
N ARG A 240 -43.29 -73.38 9.05
CA ARG A 240 -42.32 -72.50 9.74
C ARG A 240 -41.67 -71.52 8.77
N THR A 241 -42.02 -70.26 9.01
CA THR A 241 -41.32 -69.02 8.69
C THR A 241 -39.81 -69.08 9.00
N GLY A 242 -38.99 -68.49 8.12
CA GLY A 242 -37.56 -68.28 8.37
C GLY A 242 -36.85 -67.65 7.17
N GLU A 243 -36.91 -66.33 7.05
CA GLU A 243 -36.07 -65.53 6.14
C GLU A 243 -34.57 -65.66 6.51
N PRO A 244 -33.64 -65.82 5.55
CA PRO A 244 -32.25 -65.50 5.79
C PRO A 244 -32.00 -64.02 5.46
N ARG A 245 -32.00 -63.23 6.53
CA ARG A 245 -31.57 -61.82 6.62
C ARG A 245 -30.18 -61.64 5.98
N VAL A 246 -30.13 -60.98 4.82
CA VAL A 246 -28.89 -60.46 4.21
C VAL A 246 -28.40 -59.30 5.09
N LYS A 247 -27.28 -59.51 5.80
CA LYS A 247 -26.59 -58.46 6.55
C LYS A 247 -25.96 -57.50 5.53
N GLY A 248 -26.57 -56.34 5.33
CA GLY A 248 -25.94 -55.21 4.68
C GLY A 248 -24.68 -54.80 5.46
N THR A 249 -23.52 -54.89 4.81
CA THR A 249 -22.29 -54.30 5.32
C THR A 249 -22.26 -52.85 4.85
N THR A 250 -22.74 -51.95 5.69
CA THR A 250 -22.51 -50.51 5.59
C THR A 250 -21.03 -50.25 5.84
N HIS A 251 -20.30 -49.83 4.81
CA HIS A 251 -18.99 -49.22 5.01
C HIS A 251 -19.16 -47.81 5.59
N PRO A 252 -18.39 -47.41 6.61
CA PRO A 252 -18.50 -46.09 7.22
C PRO A 252 -17.93 -45.02 6.29
N VAL A 253 -18.69 -43.93 6.16
CA VAL A 253 -18.28 -42.66 5.58
C VAL A 253 -17.10 -42.12 6.40
N ILE A 254 -15.92 -42.04 5.78
CA ILE A 254 -14.77 -41.33 6.35
C ILE A 254 -15.02 -39.84 6.12
N GLN A 255 -15.39 -39.13 7.18
CA GLN A 255 -15.36 -37.66 7.17
C GLN A 255 -13.89 -37.17 7.24
N PRO A 256 -13.52 -36.12 6.49
CA PRO A 256 -12.18 -35.53 6.60
C PRO A 256 -12.02 -34.81 7.94
N ARG A 257 -10.87 -35.06 8.60
CA ARG A 257 -10.45 -34.41 9.85
C ARG A 257 -10.30 -32.89 9.65
N PRO A 258 -10.76 -32.04 10.59
CA PRO A 258 -10.43 -30.62 10.55
C PRO A 258 -8.94 -30.40 10.93
N PRO A 259 -8.31 -29.33 10.42
CA PRO A 259 -6.92 -29.02 10.73
C PRO A 259 -6.77 -28.62 12.21
N THR A 260 -5.78 -29.24 12.86
CA THR A 260 -5.34 -28.90 14.22
C THR A 260 -4.81 -27.47 14.25
N SER A 261 -5.53 -26.58 14.94
CA SER A 261 -5.02 -25.28 15.37
C SER A 261 -3.84 -25.50 16.31
N ALA A 262 -2.65 -25.07 15.89
CA ALA A 262 -1.47 -25.08 16.74
C ALA A 262 -1.58 -23.96 17.77
N HIS A 263 -1.41 -24.34 19.03
CA HIS A 263 -1.27 -23.47 20.19
C HIS A 263 -0.26 -22.34 19.95
N SER A 264 -0.71 -21.10 20.11
CA SER A 264 0.13 -19.96 20.44
C SER A 264 0.69 -20.13 21.86
N PRO A 265 2.01 -19.97 22.09
CA PRO A 265 2.54 -19.86 23.44
C PRO A 265 2.39 -18.41 23.94
N SER A 266 1.74 -18.33 25.11
CA SER A 266 1.90 -17.38 26.21
C SER A 266 2.87 -16.21 26.01
N ARG A 267 2.32 -14.99 26.01
CA ARG A 267 3.04 -13.79 26.49
C ARG A 267 2.83 -13.67 28.00
N GLN A 268 3.91 -13.74 28.76
CA GLN A 268 4.05 -13.19 30.11
C GLN A 268 5.37 -12.40 30.15
N SER A 269 5.27 -11.14 30.58
CA SER A 269 6.28 -10.28 31.23
C SER A 269 7.57 -9.95 30.44
N ASP A 270 8.07 -8.72 30.31
CA ASP A 270 8.12 -7.53 31.18
C ASP A 270 7.95 -6.23 30.36
#